data_AF-A0A645CJ75-F1
#
_entry.id   AF-A0A645CJ75-F1
#
_cell.length_a   1.000
_cell.length_b   1.000
_cell.length_c   1.000
_cell.angle_alpha   90.00
_cell.angle_beta   90.00
_cell.angle_gamma   90.00
#
_symmetry.space_group_name_H-M   'P 1'
#
loop_
_entity.id
_entity.type
_entity.pdbx_description
1 polymer ?
#
loop_
_entity_poly.entity_id
_entity_poly.type
_entity_poly.pdbx_seq_one_letter_code
_entity_poly.pdbx_strand_id
1 'polypeptide(L)'
;MILLLEGGNASLPAPTVASAAGSAISGTTISFGYVEVYLSENGLVSPLGSTVADKNGNFTFTAAEPLTGKQVLLLVSDALGNTSCFSAAVKAS
;
A
#
# COMPACT_ATOMS: atom_id res chain seq x y z
N MET A 1 -3.71 -22.75 -27.10
CA MET A 1 -3.03 -23.18 -25.86
C MET A 1 -2.24 -21.98 -25.36
N ILE A 2 -2.80 -21.19 -24.45
CA ILE A 2 -2.07 -20.09 -23.80
C ILE A 2 -1.27 -20.72 -22.67
N LEU A 3 0.06 -20.64 -22.73
CA LEU A 3 0.89 -20.90 -21.57
C LEU A 3 0.61 -19.78 -20.57
N LEU A 4 -0.11 -20.07 -19.49
CA LEU A 4 0.06 -19.33 -18.24
C LEU A 4 1.44 -19.74 -17.74
N LEU A 5 2.46 -18.95 -18.09
CA LEU A 5 3.81 -19.14 -17.58
C LEU A 5 3.73 -19.06 -16.06
N GLU A 6 4.20 -20.10 -15.39
CA GLU A 6 4.20 -20.19 -13.93
C GLU A 6 4.66 -18.89 -13.28
N GLY A 7 3.77 -18.27 -12.49
CA GLY A 7 3.97 -16.93 -11.95
C GLY A 7 2.73 -16.37 -11.28
N GLY A 8 1.94 -17.24 -10.62
CA GLY A 8 0.84 -16.78 -9.77
C GLY A 8 1.40 -15.84 -8.71
N ASN A 9 1.26 -14.53 -8.94
CA ASN A 9 1.56 -13.44 -8.02
C ASN A 9 2.87 -13.66 -7.23
N ALA A 10 4.04 -13.37 -7.82
CA ALA A 10 5.30 -13.45 -7.10
C ALA A 10 5.15 -12.67 -5.79
N SER A 11 5.12 -13.37 -4.65
CA SER A 11 4.62 -12.83 -3.38
C SER A 11 5.52 -11.71 -2.90
N LEU A 12 5.16 -10.46 -3.26
CA LEU A 12 5.84 -9.27 -2.78
C LEU A 12 5.60 -9.15 -1.27
N PRO A 13 6.61 -8.73 -0.49
CA PRO A 13 6.40 -8.41 0.91
C PRO A 13 5.37 -7.28 1.02
N ALA A 14 4.42 -7.42 1.94
CA ALA A 14 3.44 -6.36 2.19
C ALA A 14 4.15 -5.08 2.67
N PRO A 15 3.66 -3.88 2.29
CA PRO A 15 4.20 -2.63 2.79
C PRO A 15 4.08 -2.55 4.32
N THR A 16 5.02 -1.84 4.93
CA THR A 16 4.96 -1.51 6.36
C THR A 16 4.60 -0.05 6.53
N VAL A 17 3.57 0.23 7.33
CA VAL A 17 3.20 1.60 7.72
C VAL A 17 4.10 2.01 8.88
N ALA A 18 4.92 3.05 8.69
CA ALA A 18 5.75 3.62 9.75
C ALA A 18 4.99 4.70 10.55
N SER A 19 4.18 5.51 9.86
CA SER A 19 3.27 6.47 10.49
C SER A 19 2.01 6.69 9.67
N ALA A 20 0.91 6.96 10.36
CA ALA A 20 -0.34 7.45 9.77
C ALA A 20 -0.92 8.48 10.75
N ALA A 21 -0.73 9.76 10.46
CA ALA A 21 -1.12 10.85 11.37
C ALA A 21 -1.66 12.05 10.61
N GLY A 22 -2.78 12.60 11.07
CA GLY A 22 -3.50 13.66 10.34
C GLY A 22 -3.82 13.21 8.92
N SER A 23 -3.26 13.87 7.90
CA SER A 23 -3.41 13.47 6.49
C SER A 23 -2.20 12.75 5.90
N ALA A 24 -1.13 12.52 6.67
CA ALA A 24 0.12 11.97 6.18
C ALA A 24 0.28 10.48 6.53
N ILE A 25 0.68 9.68 5.55
CA ILE A 25 1.08 8.29 5.71
C ILE A 25 2.52 8.15 5.23
N SER A 26 3.35 7.47 6.01
CA SER A 26 4.71 7.10 5.62
C SER A 26 4.99 5.63 5.90
N GLY A 27 5.92 5.06 5.17
CA GLY A 27 6.26 3.66 5.33
C GLY A 27 7.37 3.18 4.42
N THR A 28 7.56 1.87 4.43
CA THR A 28 8.57 1.17 3.63
C THR A 28 7.95 0.02 2.84
N THR A 29 8.50 -0.23 1.66
CA THR A 29 8.13 -1.32 0.75
C THR A 29 9.32 -1.69 -0.13
N ILE A 30 9.12 -2.43 -1.21
CA ILE A 30 10.14 -2.66 -2.23
C ILE A 30 10.58 -1.36 -2.93
N SER A 31 11.85 -1.29 -3.36
CA SER A 31 12.35 -0.15 -4.13
C SER A 31 11.52 0.12 -5.38
N PHE A 32 11.18 1.39 -5.62
CA PHE A 32 10.36 1.81 -6.75
C PHE A 32 8.97 1.15 -6.85
N GLY A 33 8.47 0.56 -5.76
CA GLY A 33 7.14 -0.05 -5.71
C GLY A 33 6.03 0.99 -5.88
N TYR A 34 4.99 0.63 -6.64
CA TYR A 34 3.76 1.40 -6.74
C TYR A 34 2.87 1.05 -5.54
N VAL A 35 2.69 2.00 -4.63
CA VAL A 35 1.93 1.81 -3.38
C VAL A 35 0.52 2.32 -3.56
N GLU A 36 -0.45 1.43 -3.37
CA GLU A 36 -1.87 1.77 -3.31
C GLU A 36 -2.31 1.90 -1.85
N VAL A 37 -3.04 2.98 -1.56
CA VAL A 37 -3.52 3.33 -0.23
C VAL A 37 -5.03 3.14 -0.17
N TYR A 38 -5.48 2.41 0.85
CA TYR A 38 -6.88 2.12 1.09
C TYR A 38 -7.28 2.50 2.51
N LEU A 39 -8.57 2.76 2.66
CA LEU A 39 -9.22 2.88 3.96
C LEU A 39 -10.07 1.65 4.23
N SER A 40 -10.03 1.19 5.48
CA SER A 40 -10.99 0.21 5.98
C SER A 40 -11.93 0.86 6.99
N GLU A 41 -13.22 0.80 6.71
CA GLU A 41 -14.27 1.29 7.60
C GLU A 41 -15.38 0.23 7.66
N ASN A 42 -15.71 -0.24 8.87
CA ASN A 42 -16.75 -1.24 9.10
C ASN A 42 -16.58 -2.53 8.25
N GLY A 43 -15.34 -2.92 7.96
CA GLY A 43 -15.03 -4.10 7.14
C GLY A 43 -15.13 -3.87 5.62
N LEU A 44 -15.49 -2.67 5.17
CA LEU A 44 -15.42 -2.28 3.76
C LEU A 44 -14.07 -1.63 3.47
N VAL A 45 -13.47 -2.00 2.33
CA VAL A 45 -12.20 -1.44 1.86
C VAL A 45 -12.47 -0.52 0.68
N SER A 46 -12.02 0.73 0.75
CA SER A 46 -12.17 1.73 -0.30
C SER A 46 -10.81 2.30 -0.71
N PRO A 47 -10.55 2.50 -2.03
CA PRO A 47 -9.32 3.11 -2.49
C PRO A 47 -9.29 4.60 -2.11
N LEU A 48 -8.14 5.07 -1.64
CA LEU A 48 -7.89 6.47 -1.27
C LEU A 48 -6.98 7.16 -2.28
N GLY A 49 -5.96 6.46 -2.79
CA GLY A 49 -5.00 7.00 -3.73
C GLY A 49 -3.76 6.12 -3.84
N SER A 50 -2.69 6.67 -4.42
CA SER A 50 -1.43 5.95 -4.60
C SER A 50 -0.21 6.87 -4.54
N THR A 51 0.95 6.26 -4.36
CA THR A 51 2.27 6.91 -4.41
C THR A 51 3.31 5.93 -4.93
N VAL A 52 4.54 6.38 -5.17
CA VAL A 52 5.65 5.53 -5.60
C VAL A 52 6.76 5.62 -4.56
N ALA A 53 7.29 4.47 -4.14
CA ALA A 53 8.42 4.42 -3.24
C ALA A 53 9.72 4.88 -3.92
N ASP A 54 10.63 5.44 -3.14
CA ASP A 54 11.96 5.81 -3.61
C ASP A 54 12.83 4.56 -3.89
N LYS A 55 14.08 4.80 -4.32
CA LYS A 55 15.04 3.73 -4.61
C LYS A 55 15.37 2.84 -3.40
N ASN A 56 15.12 3.32 -2.18
CA ASN A 56 15.36 2.61 -0.93
C ASN A 56 14.08 1.95 -0.40
N GLY A 57 12.94 2.13 -1.08
CA GLY A 57 11.65 1.60 -0.66
C GLY A 57 10.89 2.49 0.31
N ASN A 58 11.34 3.71 0.59
CA ASN A 58 10.60 4.65 1.44
C ASN A 58 9.52 5.35 0.62
N PHE A 59 8.34 5.56 1.20
CA PHE A 59 7.30 6.36 0.57
C PHE A 59 6.62 7.28 1.58
N THR A 60 6.01 8.34 1.03
CA THR A 60 5.07 9.21 1.73
C THR A 60 3.85 9.42 0.85
N PHE A 61 2.68 9.48 1.48
CA PHE A 61 1.42 9.81 0.84
C PHE A 61 0.68 10.86 1.69
N THR A 62 0.15 11.89 1.04
CA THR A 62 -0.68 12.92 1.69
C THR A 62 -2.09 12.79 1.17
N ALA A 63 -3.02 12.42 2.04
CA ALA A 63 -4.44 12.37 1.75
C ALA A 63 -5.02 13.79 1.61
N ALA A 64 -6.10 13.92 0.82
CA ALA A 64 -6.85 15.16 0.71
C ALA A 64 -7.56 15.53 2.03
N GLU A 65 -8.05 14.52 2.75
CA GLU A 65 -8.80 14.69 3.99
C GLU A 65 -8.07 14.07 5.19
N PRO A 66 -8.26 14.59 6.41
CA PRO A 66 -7.72 13.98 7.63
C PRO A 66 -8.18 12.54 7.83
N LEU A 67 -7.24 11.71 8.28
CA LEU A 67 -7.44 10.27 8.45
C LEU A 67 -7.69 9.85 9.90
N THR A 68 -7.67 10.78 10.86
CA THR A 68 -7.81 10.49 12.29
C THR A 68 -8.98 9.55 12.56
N GLY A 69 -8.67 8.40 13.16
CA GLY A 69 -9.65 7.36 13.50
C GLY A 69 -9.93 6.33 12.41
N LYS A 70 -9.54 6.58 11.16
CA LYS A 70 -9.69 5.64 10.03
C LYS A 70 -8.59 4.57 10.06
N GLN A 71 -8.89 3.38 9.53
CA GLN A 71 -7.87 2.33 9.35
C GLN A 71 -7.27 2.43 7.96
N VAL A 72 -5.94 2.44 7.88
CA VAL A 72 -5.17 2.48 6.64
C VAL A 72 -4.68 1.07 6.33
N LEU A 73 -4.84 0.68 5.07
CA LEU A 73 -4.29 -0.54 4.47
C LEU A 73 -3.48 -0.15 3.24
N LEU A 74 -2.37 -0.84 3.02
CA LEU A 74 -1.50 -0.59 1.88
C LEU A 74 -1.29 -1.85 1.07
N LEU A 75 -1.04 -1.69 -0.21
CA LEU A 75 -0.64 -2.75 -1.13
C LEU A 75 0.47 -2.22 -2.03
N VAL A 76 1.41 -3.06 -2.45
CA VAL A 76 2.45 -2.68 -3.41
C VAL A 76 2.40 -3.56 -4.65
N SER A 77 2.62 -2.94 -5.80
CA SER A 77 2.87 -3.62 -7.06
C SER A 77 4.24 -3.26 -7.64
N ASP A 78 4.88 -4.23 -8.31
CA ASP A 78 6.12 -4.01 -9.05
C ASP A 78 5.84 -3.65 -10.53
N ALA A 79 6.90 -3.31 -11.28
CA ALA A 79 6.79 -2.96 -12.70
C ALA A 79 6.41 -4.14 -13.62
N LEU A 80 6.43 -5.37 -13.09
CA LEU A 80 6.05 -6.59 -13.81
C LEU A 80 4.57 -6.97 -13.57
N GLY A 81 3.88 -6.21 -12.70
CA GLY A 81 2.48 -6.45 -12.35
C GLY A 81 2.26 -7.48 -11.26
N ASN A 82 3.29 -7.84 -10.49
CA ASN A 82 3.12 -8.63 -9.26
C ASN A 82 2.61 -7.74 -8.14
N THR A 83 1.83 -8.30 -7.21
CA THR A 83 1.10 -7.55 -6.18
C THR A 83 1.23 -8.23 -4.81
N SER A 84 1.48 -7.45 -3.75
CA SER A 84 1.55 -7.96 -2.37
C SER A 84 0.17 -8.30 -1.78
N CYS A 85 0.16 -8.97 -0.62
CA CYS A 85 -1.00 -8.91 0.28
C CYS A 85 -1.16 -7.50 0.89
N PHE A 86 -2.32 -7.23 1.51
CA PHE A 86 -2.48 -6.01 2.31
C PHE A 86 -1.49 -5.96 3.47
N SER A 87 -1.04 -4.75 3.80
CA SER A 87 -0.34 -4.47 5.05
C SER A 87 -1.21 -4.78 6.27
N ALA A 88 -0.59 -4.83 7.45
CA ALA A 88 -1.35 -4.72 8.69
C ALA A 88 -2.18 -3.42 8.67
N ALA A 89 -3.42 -3.49 9.17
CA ALA A 89 -4.27 -2.31 9.32
C ALA A 89 -3.71 -1.41 10.41
N VAL A 90 -3.47 -0.14 10.09
CA VAL A 90 -3.02 0.86 11.06
C VAL A 90 -4.09 1.92 11.25
N LYS A 91 -4.54 2.11 12.48
CA LYS A 91 -5.45 3.21 12.81
C LYS A 91 -4.67 4.51 12.82
N ALA A 92 -5.07 5.47 11.99
CA ALA A 92 -4.42 6.77 11.94
C ALA A 92 -4.77 7.60 13.19
N SER A 93 -3.75 8.26 13.75
CA SER A 93 -3.84 9.14 14.92
C SER A 93 -4.12 10.58 14.54
#